data_AF-A0A9D4VB09-F1
#
_entry.id   AF-A0A9D4VB09-F1
#
_cell.length_a   1.000
_cell.length_b   1.000
_cell.length_c   1.000
_cell.angle_alpha   90.00
_cell.angle_beta   90.00
_cell.angle_gamma   90.00
#
_symmetry.space_group_name_H-M   'P 1'
#
loop_
_entity.id
_entity.type
_entity.pdbx_description
1 polymer ?
#
loop_
_entity_poly.entity_id
_entity_poly.type
_entity_poly.pdbx_seq_one_letter_code
_entity_poly.pdbx_strand_id
1 'polypeptide(L)'
;MVMLGIVSENKENLKVERENQGAECEAPSAELACLYGKLVKDFKLCIDSKYRADQLASHLKIIRPGTSQQEVMNAFFEALFDRVQRGLAKEISRKKLYLMKVTTDEYYQALLLGAIEAHYTSKPHEVRKEVAVSLKMLYDLDILEEDVIVAWYQKGSHNEVKKFAKPFVDWVQNAESEEE
;
A
#
# COMPACT_ATOMS: atom_id res chain seq x y z
N MET A 1 12.68 15.05 74.47
CA MET A 1 13.28 16.36 74.09
C MET A 1 14.71 16.06 73.68
N VAL A 2 15.20 16.33 72.47
CA VAL A 2 15.17 17.60 71.75
C VAL A 2 15.16 17.33 70.23
N MET A 3 14.46 18.17 69.47
CA MET A 3 14.37 18.17 68.00
C MET A 3 15.67 18.66 67.33
N LEU A 4 15.79 18.42 66.00
CA LEU A 4 16.39 19.25 64.91
C LEU A 4 16.93 18.28 63.83
N GLY A 5 16.66 18.34 62.52
CA GLY A 5 16.11 19.36 61.63
C GLY A 5 17.13 19.72 60.51
N ILE A 6 16.74 19.56 59.23
CA ILE A 6 17.16 20.33 58.02
C ILE A 6 18.55 19.95 57.42
N VAL A 7 18.68 19.37 56.20
CA VAL A 7 18.52 19.86 54.78
C VAL A 7 19.79 20.48 54.18
N SER A 8 20.12 20.02 52.94
CA SER A 8 20.95 20.65 51.87
C SER A 8 22.40 21.01 52.20
N GLU A 9 23.38 21.09 51.28
CA GLU A 9 23.44 21.28 49.83
C GLU A 9 24.90 21.06 49.37
N ASN A 10 25.13 21.33 48.07
CA ASN A 10 26.43 21.55 47.39
C ASN A 10 27.19 20.30 46.95
N LYS A 11 27.79 20.27 45.77
CA LYS A 11 27.77 21.09 44.54
C LYS A 11 28.87 20.41 43.73
N GLU A 12 28.64 19.99 42.50
CA GLU A 12 29.64 20.14 41.45
C GLU A 12 28.93 20.36 40.12
N ASN A 13 29.16 21.54 39.55
CA ASN A 13 28.75 21.95 38.22
C ASN A 13 29.90 22.79 37.65
N LEU A 14 29.94 22.85 36.31
CA LEU A 14 30.79 23.64 35.41
C LEU A 14 32.17 23.03 35.06
N LYS A 15 32.58 22.90 33.78
CA LYS A 15 32.17 23.65 32.58
C LYS A 15 32.75 22.99 31.31
N VAL A 16 31.93 22.81 30.27
CA VAL A 16 32.36 23.04 28.87
C VAL A 16 31.17 23.61 28.09
N GLU A 17 31.17 24.93 27.93
CA GLU A 17 30.57 25.69 26.82
C GLU A 17 31.53 25.58 25.62
N ARG A 18 31.20 25.72 24.33
CA ARG A 18 30.08 26.32 23.61
C ARG A 18 30.17 25.90 22.12
N GLU A 19 29.00 25.90 21.45
CA GLU A 19 28.75 26.24 20.03
C GLU A 19 29.54 25.53 18.90
N ASN A 20 28.84 24.79 18.02
CA ASN A 20 28.36 25.39 16.76
C ASN A 20 27.37 24.50 15.99
N GLN A 21 26.52 25.17 15.20
CA GLN A 21 25.38 24.73 14.41
C GLN A 21 25.74 23.78 13.24
N GLY A 22 24.80 22.94 12.81
CA GLY A 22 24.84 22.30 11.49
C GLY A 22 23.80 21.20 11.31
N ALA A 23 22.90 21.38 10.34
CA ALA A 23 21.77 20.53 10.02
C ALA A 23 22.14 19.19 9.39
N GLU A 24 21.46 18.09 9.77
CA GLU A 24 21.22 16.90 8.95
C GLU A 24 19.85 16.32 9.37
N CYS A 25 18.72 16.76 8.78
CA CYS A 25 18.14 16.43 7.47
C CYS A 25 17.40 15.07 7.44
N GLU A 26 16.15 15.16 6.99
CA GLU A 26 15.12 14.13 6.77
C GLU A 26 15.51 13.06 5.70
N ALA A 27 16.70 12.47 5.79
CA ALA A 27 17.30 11.65 4.73
C ALA A 27 16.62 10.29 4.45
N PRO A 28 16.15 9.50 5.45
CA PRO A 28 15.64 8.15 5.18
C PRO A 28 14.35 8.15 4.35
N SER A 29 13.49 9.15 4.55
CA SER A 29 12.22 9.27 3.83
C SER A 29 12.41 9.70 2.37
N ALA A 30 13.36 10.60 2.11
CA ALA A 30 13.69 11.05 0.76
C ALA A 30 14.34 9.94 -0.09
N GLU A 31 15.19 9.11 0.52
CA GLU A 31 15.80 7.95 -0.14
C GLU A 31 14.76 6.88 -0.52
N LEU A 32 13.83 6.55 0.39
CA LEU A 32 12.73 5.61 0.12
C LEU A 32 11.78 6.14 -0.97
N ALA A 33 11.43 7.43 -0.93
CA ALA A 33 10.63 8.05 -1.98
C ALA A 33 11.33 8.04 -3.35
N CYS A 34 12.66 8.23 -3.36
CA CYS A 34 13.48 8.13 -4.56
C CYS A 34 13.53 6.69 -5.11
N LEU A 35 13.62 5.69 -4.23
CA LEU A 35 13.56 4.27 -4.62
C LEU A 35 12.20 3.88 -5.21
N TYR A 36 11.10 4.28 -4.55
CA TYR A 36 9.75 4.06 -5.07
C TYR A 36 9.55 4.73 -6.43
N GLY A 37 9.98 5.99 -6.57
CA GLY A 37 9.89 6.73 -7.83
C GLY A 37 10.71 6.09 -8.96
N LYS A 38 11.88 5.50 -8.67
CA LYS A 38 12.65 4.71 -9.63
C LYS A 38 11.89 3.44 -10.03
N LEU A 39 11.31 2.75 -9.07
CA LEU A 39 10.56 1.52 -9.30
C LEU A 39 9.34 1.74 -10.20
N VAL A 40 8.58 2.81 -9.97
CA VAL A 40 7.46 3.20 -10.84
C VAL A 40 7.94 3.47 -12.27
N LYS A 41 9.07 4.17 -12.43
CA LYS A 41 9.66 4.46 -13.75
C LYS A 41 10.11 3.18 -14.46
N ASP A 42 10.77 2.27 -13.76
CA ASP A 42 11.20 0.98 -14.30
C ASP A 42 10.00 0.18 -14.83
N PHE A 43 8.93 0.07 -14.03
CA PHE A 43 7.73 -0.63 -14.46
C PHE A 43 7.03 0.04 -15.64
N LYS A 44 6.99 1.38 -15.69
CA LYS A 44 6.47 2.11 -16.85
C LYS A 44 7.28 1.78 -18.12
N LEU A 45 8.61 1.76 -18.02
CA LEU A 45 9.47 1.37 -19.14
C LEU A 45 9.23 -0.07 -19.59
N CYS A 46 9.05 -1.02 -18.66
CA CYS A 46 8.71 -2.41 -19.00
C CYS A 46 7.36 -2.49 -19.75
N ILE A 47 6.34 -1.75 -19.29
CA ILE A 47 5.02 -1.72 -19.92
C ILE A 47 5.10 -1.08 -21.32
N ASP A 48 5.79 0.05 -21.46
CA ASP A 48 5.91 0.79 -22.73
C ASP A 48 6.77 0.04 -23.77
N SER A 49 7.80 -0.69 -23.32
CA SER A 49 8.60 -1.58 -24.16
C SER A 49 7.88 -2.87 -24.56
N LYS A 50 6.58 -3.00 -24.23
CA LYS A 50 5.71 -4.15 -24.53
C LYS A 50 6.21 -5.46 -23.93
N TYR A 51 6.78 -5.42 -22.72
CA TYR A 51 7.06 -6.67 -22.00
C TYR A 51 5.80 -7.53 -21.94
N ARG A 52 5.99 -8.83 -22.18
CA ARG A 52 4.91 -9.81 -21.98
C ARG A 52 4.60 -9.89 -20.48
N ALA A 53 3.34 -10.17 -20.16
CA ALA A 53 2.86 -10.18 -18.77
C ALA A 53 3.62 -11.16 -17.85
N ASP A 54 4.15 -12.26 -18.41
CA ASP A 54 4.99 -13.23 -17.72
C ASP A 54 6.35 -12.63 -17.31
N GLN A 55 7.02 -11.90 -18.21
CA GLN A 55 8.29 -11.25 -17.91
C GLN A 55 8.15 -10.18 -16.83
N LEU A 56 7.04 -9.44 -16.86
CA LEU A 56 6.73 -8.41 -15.86
C LEU A 56 6.45 -9.04 -14.48
N ALA A 57 5.71 -10.15 -14.46
CA ALA A 57 5.46 -10.90 -13.23
C ALA A 57 6.75 -11.46 -12.63
N SER A 58 7.64 -12.04 -13.44
CA SER A 58 8.95 -12.48 -12.97
C SER A 58 9.76 -11.33 -12.37
N HIS A 59 9.70 -10.14 -12.98
CA HIS A 59 10.40 -8.96 -12.49
C HIS A 59 9.86 -8.48 -11.13
N LEU A 60 8.54 -8.57 -10.92
CA LEU A 60 7.89 -8.21 -9.66
C LEU A 60 8.31 -9.12 -8.50
N LYS A 61 8.47 -10.43 -8.75
CA LYS A 61 8.85 -11.42 -7.73
C LYS A 61 10.29 -11.28 -7.24
N ILE A 62 11.13 -10.53 -7.95
CA ILE A 62 12.51 -10.28 -7.53
C ILE A 62 12.49 -9.29 -6.35
N ILE A 63 12.88 -9.77 -5.17
CA ILE A 63 13.01 -8.93 -3.98
C ILE A 63 14.12 -7.90 -4.22
N ARG A 64 13.76 -6.62 -4.22
CA ARG A 64 14.72 -5.52 -4.31
C ARG A 64 15.18 -5.11 -2.90
N PRO A 65 16.49 -4.94 -2.66
CA PRO A 65 16.99 -4.46 -1.38
C PRO A 65 16.37 -3.10 -1.01
N GLY A 66 15.91 -2.95 0.23
CA GLY A 66 15.34 -1.69 0.71
C GLY A 66 13.91 -1.41 0.22
N THR A 67 13.19 -2.40 -0.33
CA THR A 67 11.78 -2.24 -0.72
C THR A 67 10.98 -3.47 -0.30
N SER A 68 9.85 -3.25 0.34
CA SER A 68 8.89 -4.31 0.70
C SER A 68 8.14 -4.81 -0.54
N GLN A 69 7.70 -6.07 -0.52
CA GLN A 69 6.87 -6.62 -1.62
C GLN A 69 5.57 -5.82 -1.84
N GLN A 70 5.02 -5.23 -0.77
CA GLN A 70 3.87 -4.33 -0.87
C GLN A 70 4.21 -3.05 -1.66
N GLU A 71 5.35 -2.41 -1.40
CA GLU A 71 5.78 -1.24 -2.16
C GLU A 71 6.07 -1.58 -3.62
N VAL A 72 6.61 -2.78 -3.90
CA VAL A 72 6.77 -3.27 -5.27
C VAL A 72 5.43 -3.42 -5.97
N MET A 73 4.43 -4.03 -5.32
CA MET A 73 3.09 -4.15 -5.86
C MET A 73 2.42 -2.78 -6.06
N ASN A 74 2.58 -1.86 -5.11
CA ASN A 74 2.07 -0.49 -5.21
C ASN A 74 2.65 0.23 -6.44
N ALA A 75 3.96 0.15 -6.62
CA ALA A 75 4.65 0.78 -7.76
C ALA A 75 4.25 0.15 -9.10
N PHE A 76 4.07 -1.16 -9.14
CA PHE A 76 3.55 -1.87 -10.32
C PHE A 76 2.12 -1.41 -10.63
N PHE A 77 1.24 -1.38 -9.64
CA PHE A 77 -0.15 -0.95 -9.80
C PHE A 77 -0.24 0.51 -10.26
N GLU A 78 0.56 1.38 -9.66
CA GLU A 78 0.68 2.78 -10.07
C GLU A 78 1.19 2.91 -11.50
N ALA A 79 2.24 2.17 -11.88
CA ALA A 79 2.72 2.17 -13.26
C ALA A 79 1.67 1.67 -14.25
N LEU A 80 0.86 0.68 -13.86
CA LEU A 80 -0.19 0.09 -14.69
C LEU A 80 -1.37 1.05 -14.91
N PHE A 81 -1.71 1.86 -13.90
CA PHE A 81 -2.90 2.72 -13.86
C PHE A 81 -2.59 4.22 -13.68
N ASP A 82 -1.35 4.66 -13.93
CA ASP A 82 -0.85 6.02 -13.70
C ASP A 82 -1.76 7.12 -14.27
N ARG A 83 -2.31 6.87 -15.46
CA ARG A 83 -3.12 7.84 -16.21
C ARG A 83 -4.61 7.77 -15.88
N VAL A 84 -4.99 6.94 -14.91
CA VAL A 84 -6.39 6.66 -14.56
C VAL A 84 -6.80 7.54 -13.39
N GLN A 85 -7.67 8.50 -13.66
CA GLN A 85 -8.26 9.36 -12.63
C GLN A 85 -9.60 8.82 -12.12
N ARG A 86 -10.38 8.17 -12.99
CA ARG A 86 -11.68 7.55 -12.73
C ARG A 86 -11.89 6.37 -13.65
N GLY A 87 -12.83 5.51 -13.30
CA GLY A 87 -13.22 4.36 -14.13
C GLY A 87 -12.19 3.24 -14.11
N LEU A 88 -11.52 3.05 -12.96
CA LEU A 88 -10.47 2.04 -12.79
C LEU A 88 -10.94 0.63 -13.20
N ALA A 89 -12.19 0.27 -12.91
CA ALA A 89 -12.78 -1.01 -13.32
C ALA A 89 -12.69 -1.26 -14.85
N LYS A 90 -12.83 -0.23 -15.70
CA LYS A 90 -12.70 -0.38 -17.15
C LYS A 90 -11.25 -0.59 -17.58
N GLU A 91 -10.29 -0.06 -16.84
CA GLU A 91 -8.87 -0.27 -17.10
C GLU A 91 -8.41 -1.63 -16.59
N ILE A 92 -8.93 -2.09 -15.45
CA ILE A 92 -8.71 -3.44 -14.92
C ILE A 92 -9.09 -4.48 -15.97
N SER A 93 -10.27 -4.37 -16.59
CA SER A 93 -10.69 -5.33 -17.61
C SER A 93 -9.79 -5.34 -18.86
N ARG A 94 -9.29 -4.17 -19.29
CA ARG A 94 -8.31 -4.06 -20.39
C ARG A 94 -6.96 -4.68 -20.04
N LYS A 95 -6.52 -4.53 -18.79
CA LYS A 95 -5.18 -4.92 -18.33
C LYS A 95 -5.16 -6.22 -17.52
N LYS A 96 -6.27 -6.97 -17.52
CA LYS A 96 -6.45 -8.20 -16.72
C LYS A 96 -5.33 -9.22 -16.86
N LEU A 97 -4.77 -9.38 -18.07
CA LEU A 97 -3.68 -10.32 -18.32
C LEU A 97 -2.43 -10.03 -17.50
N TYR A 98 -2.14 -8.76 -17.21
CA TYR A 98 -1.02 -8.38 -16.36
C TYR A 98 -1.29 -8.74 -14.90
N LEU A 99 -2.51 -8.46 -14.42
CA LEU A 99 -2.91 -8.76 -13.06
C LEU A 99 -2.92 -10.26 -12.80
N MET A 100 -3.58 -11.05 -13.65
CA MET A 100 -3.65 -12.52 -13.53
C MET A 100 -2.26 -13.19 -13.51
N LYS A 101 -1.26 -12.62 -14.21
CA LYS A 101 0.11 -13.18 -14.19
C LYS A 101 0.86 -12.87 -12.92
N VAL A 102 0.48 -11.80 -12.22
CA VAL A 102 1.09 -11.38 -10.96
C VAL A 102 0.40 -12.06 -9.78
N THR A 103 -0.92 -12.15 -9.77
CA THR A 103 -1.74 -12.74 -8.70
C THR A 103 -1.83 -14.27 -8.83
N THR A 104 -0.67 -14.95 -8.73
CA THR A 104 -0.61 -16.41 -8.89
C THR A 104 -1.05 -17.19 -7.66
N ASP A 105 -1.09 -16.54 -6.51
CA ASP A 105 -1.42 -17.12 -5.21
C ASP A 105 -2.08 -16.06 -4.31
N GLU A 106 -2.68 -16.52 -3.21
CA GLU A 106 -3.34 -15.70 -2.20
C GLU A 106 -2.43 -14.56 -1.68
N TYR A 107 -1.12 -14.80 -1.55
CA TYR A 107 -0.19 -13.79 -1.08
C TYR A 107 -0.11 -12.60 -2.04
N TYR A 108 0.04 -12.84 -3.35
CA TYR A 108 0.01 -11.75 -4.34
C TYR A 108 -1.37 -11.12 -4.51
N GLN A 109 -2.46 -11.88 -4.31
CA GLN A 109 -3.82 -11.30 -4.26
C GLN A 109 -3.96 -10.31 -3.09
N ALA A 110 -3.46 -10.67 -1.91
CA ALA A 110 -3.45 -9.78 -0.74
C ALA A 110 -2.58 -8.53 -0.96
N LEU A 111 -1.42 -8.66 -1.61
CA LEU A 111 -0.59 -7.51 -2.01
C LEU A 111 -1.33 -6.59 -2.98
N LEU A 112 -2.08 -7.16 -3.95
CA LEU A 112 -2.87 -6.38 -4.90
C LEU A 112 -3.98 -5.59 -4.19
N LEU A 113 -4.68 -6.20 -3.22
CA LEU A 113 -5.67 -5.51 -2.39
C LEU A 113 -5.05 -4.35 -1.61
N GLY A 114 -3.86 -4.55 -1.04
CA GLY A 114 -3.10 -3.46 -0.41
C GLY A 114 -2.75 -2.33 -1.38
N ALA A 115 -2.40 -2.65 -2.63
CA ALA A 115 -2.10 -1.66 -3.66
C ALA A 115 -3.34 -0.87 -4.10
N ILE A 116 -4.49 -1.52 -4.19
CA ILE A 116 -5.78 -0.87 -4.48
C ILE A 116 -6.15 0.08 -3.33
N GLU A 117 -5.99 -0.36 -2.09
CA GLU A 117 -6.24 0.46 -0.92
C GLU A 117 -5.35 1.70 -0.88
N ALA A 118 -4.04 1.52 -1.11
CA ALA A 118 -3.08 2.62 -1.20
C ALA A 118 -3.43 3.58 -2.34
N HIS A 119 -3.78 3.05 -3.51
CA HIS A 119 -4.20 3.83 -4.67
C HIS A 119 -5.39 4.72 -4.32
N TYR A 120 -6.50 4.17 -3.82
CA TYR A 120 -7.69 4.95 -3.50
C TYR A 120 -7.48 5.91 -2.33
N THR A 121 -6.68 5.54 -1.33
CA THR A 121 -6.35 6.44 -0.21
C THR A 121 -5.74 7.76 -0.71
N SER A 122 -4.89 7.69 -1.74
CA SER A 122 -4.29 8.87 -2.39
C SER A 122 -5.25 9.71 -3.23
N LYS A 123 -6.45 9.21 -3.56
CA LYS A 123 -7.41 9.89 -4.45
C LYS A 123 -8.42 10.76 -3.68
N PRO A 124 -9.05 11.75 -4.34
CA PRO A 124 -10.16 12.51 -3.76
C PRO A 124 -11.33 11.60 -3.37
N HIS A 125 -12.08 12.02 -2.35
CA HIS A 125 -13.24 11.30 -1.82
C HIS A 125 -14.22 10.79 -2.89
N GLU A 126 -14.52 11.59 -3.91
CA GLU A 126 -15.45 11.21 -5.00
C GLU A 126 -14.96 10.04 -5.85
N VAL A 127 -13.66 9.83 -5.94
CA VAL A 127 -13.06 8.71 -6.67
C VAL A 127 -12.99 7.47 -5.77
N ARG A 128 -12.80 7.64 -4.46
CA ARG A 128 -12.75 6.52 -3.50
C ARG A 128 -14.03 5.68 -3.49
N LYS A 129 -15.17 6.28 -3.80
CA LYS A 129 -16.47 5.58 -3.95
C LYS A 129 -16.45 4.50 -5.04
N GLU A 130 -15.53 4.59 -6.01
CA GLU A 130 -15.39 3.62 -7.10
C GLU A 130 -14.68 2.32 -6.67
N VAL A 131 -14.16 2.24 -5.42
CA VAL A 131 -13.45 1.06 -4.93
C VAL A 131 -14.30 -0.20 -4.98
N ALA A 132 -15.57 -0.14 -4.55
CA ALA A 132 -16.48 -1.29 -4.58
C ALA A 132 -16.66 -1.85 -5.99
N VAL A 133 -16.82 -0.97 -6.99
CA VAL A 133 -16.95 -1.36 -8.40
C VAL A 133 -15.65 -1.98 -8.94
N SER A 134 -14.50 -1.50 -8.47
CA SER A 134 -13.20 -2.03 -8.88
C SER A 134 -12.92 -3.40 -8.27
N LEU A 135 -13.27 -3.59 -6.99
CA LEU A 135 -13.17 -4.88 -6.33
C LEU A 135 -14.10 -5.91 -6.96
N LYS A 136 -15.35 -5.53 -7.25
CA LYS A 136 -16.28 -6.38 -7.98
C LYS A 136 -15.72 -6.80 -9.34
N MET A 137 -15.13 -5.87 -10.10
CA MET A 137 -14.52 -6.19 -11.39
C MET A 137 -13.38 -7.20 -11.26
N LEU A 138 -12.57 -7.14 -10.20
CA LEU A 138 -11.48 -8.10 -9.98
C LEU A 138 -12.00 -9.47 -9.58
N TYR A 139 -13.05 -9.51 -8.77
CA TYR A 139 -13.77 -10.74 -8.42
C TYR A 139 -14.42 -11.38 -9.65
N ASP A 140 -15.19 -10.63 -10.43
CA ASP A 140 -15.84 -11.09 -11.66
C ASP A 140 -14.84 -11.59 -12.75
N LEU A 141 -13.56 -11.23 -12.64
CA LEU A 141 -12.48 -11.62 -13.55
C LEU A 141 -11.64 -12.78 -13.00
N ASP A 142 -12.03 -13.39 -11.89
CA ASP A 142 -11.31 -14.46 -11.19
C ASP A 142 -9.86 -14.06 -10.81
N ILE A 143 -9.65 -12.79 -10.48
CA ILE A 143 -8.34 -12.27 -10.04
C ILE A 143 -8.22 -12.27 -8.51
N LEU A 144 -9.34 -12.07 -7.80
CA LEU A 144 -9.40 -12.04 -6.36
C LEU A 144 -10.44 -13.05 -5.88
N GLU A 145 -10.03 -13.90 -4.95
CA GLU A 145 -10.90 -14.86 -4.28
C GLU A 145 -11.58 -14.22 -3.05
N GLU A 146 -12.70 -14.80 -2.65
CA GLU A 146 -13.54 -14.28 -1.56
C GLU A 146 -12.81 -14.21 -0.23
N ASP A 147 -12.15 -15.30 0.16
CA ASP A 147 -11.41 -15.43 1.40
C ASP A 147 -10.37 -14.31 1.55
N VAL A 148 -9.66 -13.98 0.47
CA VAL A 148 -8.67 -12.91 0.44
C VAL A 148 -9.33 -11.53 0.58
N ILE A 149 -10.47 -11.31 -0.08
CA ILE A 149 -11.24 -10.05 0.01
C ILE A 149 -11.75 -9.84 1.45
N VAL A 150 -12.33 -10.87 2.05
CA VAL A 150 -12.88 -10.84 3.42
C VAL A 150 -11.75 -10.65 4.43
N ALA A 151 -10.66 -11.41 4.31
CA ALA A 151 -9.50 -11.29 5.18
C ALA A 151 -8.86 -9.89 5.09
N TRP A 152 -8.72 -9.34 3.88
CA TRP A 152 -8.27 -7.97 3.69
C TRP A 152 -9.19 -6.98 4.38
N TYR A 153 -10.52 -7.09 4.20
CA TYR A 153 -11.47 -6.15 4.79
C TYR A 153 -11.39 -6.13 6.32
N GLN A 154 -11.33 -7.31 6.95
CA GLN A 154 -11.24 -7.47 8.41
C GLN A 154 -9.90 -7.03 9.01
N LYS A 155 -8.82 -7.02 8.23
CA LYS A 155 -7.46 -6.71 8.71
C LYS A 155 -7.23 -5.21 8.93
N GLY A 156 -6.74 -4.80 10.09
CA GLY A 156 -6.29 -3.41 10.32
C GLY A 156 -7.44 -2.41 10.49
N SER A 157 -7.15 -1.11 10.38
CA SER A 157 -8.14 -0.06 10.64
C SER A 157 -9.09 0.17 9.46
N HIS A 158 -10.39 0.31 9.73
CA HIS A 158 -11.39 0.70 8.73
C HIS A 158 -11.25 2.17 8.31
N ASN A 159 -10.31 2.41 7.39
CA ASN A 159 -10.18 3.70 6.71
C ASN A 159 -11.38 3.97 5.78
N GLU A 160 -11.43 5.16 5.20
CA GLU A 160 -12.53 5.55 4.30
C GLU A 160 -12.67 4.62 3.10
N VAL A 161 -11.57 4.09 2.57
CA VAL A 161 -11.59 3.16 1.43
C VAL A 161 -12.37 1.88 1.79
N LYS A 162 -12.09 1.30 2.96
CA LYS A 162 -12.82 0.12 3.45
C LYS A 162 -14.30 0.43 3.70
N LYS A 163 -14.63 1.62 4.21
CA LYS A 163 -16.05 2.03 4.37
C LYS A 163 -16.79 2.03 3.03
N PHE A 164 -16.15 2.50 1.95
CA PHE A 164 -16.74 2.44 0.61
C PHE A 164 -16.74 1.03 -0.01
N ALA A 165 -15.82 0.16 0.40
CA ALA A 165 -15.80 -1.23 -0.03
C ALA A 165 -16.88 -2.10 0.66
N LYS A 166 -17.37 -1.69 1.84
CA LYS A 166 -18.33 -2.47 2.65
C LYS A 166 -19.52 -3.04 1.87
N PRO A 167 -20.25 -2.28 1.02
CA PRO A 167 -21.39 -2.83 0.30
C PRO A 167 -21.03 -4.02 -0.60
N PHE A 168 -19.83 -4.02 -1.17
CA PHE A 168 -19.34 -5.14 -1.97
C PHE A 168 -18.93 -6.33 -1.08
N VAL A 169 -18.25 -6.08 0.03
CA VAL A 169 -17.84 -7.14 0.95
C VAL A 169 -19.06 -7.84 1.55
N ASP A 170 -20.06 -7.08 1.99
CA ASP A 170 -21.32 -7.63 2.50
C ASP A 170 -22.04 -8.47 1.43
N TRP A 171 -21.99 -8.04 0.16
CA TRP A 171 -22.56 -8.80 -0.95
C TRP A 171 -21.83 -10.14 -1.16
N VAL A 172 -20.49 -10.15 -1.15
CA VAL A 172 -19.70 -11.39 -1.29
C VAL A 172 -20.03 -12.36 -0.14
N GLN A 173 -20.01 -11.89 1.11
CA GLN A 173 -20.26 -12.75 2.28
C GLN A 173 -21.68 -13.33 2.33
N ASN A 174 -22.66 -12.57 1.86
CA ASN A 174 -24.05 -13.04 1.82
C ASN A 174 -24.33 -13.98 0.66
N ALA A 175 -23.59 -13.86 -0.45
CA ALA A 175 -23.78 -14.73 -1.62
C ALA A 175 -23.51 -16.20 -1.28
N GLU A 176 -22.46 -16.51 -0.51
CA GLU A 176 -22.18 -17.88 -0.05
C GLU A 176 -23.15 -18.32 1.06
N SER A 177 -23.61 -17.40 1.92
CA SER A 177 -24.51 -17.74 3.04
C SER A 177 -25.93 -18.14 2.60
N GLU A 178 -26.33 -17.85 1.35
CA GLU A 178 -27.62 -18.27 0.77
C GLU A 178 -27.53 -19.63 0.04
N GLU A 179 -26.32 -20.17 -0.16
CA GLU A 179 -26.08 -21.46 -0.83
C GLU A 179 -25.84 -22.64 0.14
N GLU A 180 -25.82 -22.38 1.45
CA GLU A 180 -25.84 -23.39 2.54
C GLU A 180 -27.27 -23.68 3.08
#